data_AF-A0A2A6DXH4-F1
#
_entry.id   AF-A0A2A6DXH4-F1
#
_cell.length_a   1.000
_cell.length_b   1.000
_cell.length_c   1.000
_cell.angle_alpha   90.00
_cell.angle_beta   90.00
_cell.angle_gamma   90.00
#
_symmetry.space_group_name_H-M   'P 1'
#
loop_
_entity.id
_entity.type
_entity.pdbx_description
1 polymer ?
#
loop_
_entity_poly.entity_id
_entity_poly.type
_entity_poly.pdbx_seq_one_letter_code
_entity_poly.pdbx_strand_id
1 'polypeptide(L)'
;MKKKTLDPERLKELRRMRAVVSRMLKSEVAAQNPEFKKRAKEFVSLVPYKNEAYLRMAIRANTSTWLEVFFDERVNEFEHLVEWHNRMQRIPELKQEDPTDIRKEKVTNIKSSRGGARPGAGRKRIGTTRTIKLTLPDEDWAFLQLIAPTPSEAIRNIIQQWRENGNMVY
;
A
#
# COMPACT_ATOMS: atom_id res chain seq x y z
N MET A 1 31.95 -22.29 12.86
CA MET A 1 30.96 -21.89 11.82
C MET A 1 29.89 -21.03 12.48
N LYS A 2 29.81 -19.74 12.15
CA LYS A 2 28.74 -18.87 12.67
C LYS A 2 27.40 -19.41 12.12
N LYS A 3 26.50 -19.85 13.01
CA LYS A 3 25.13 -20.19 12.62
C LYS A 3 24.59 -18.95 11.91
N LYS A 4 24.32 -19.02 10.60
CA LYS A 4 23.67 -17.93 9.88
C LYS A 4 22.31 -17.73 10.54
N THR A 5 22.24 -16.71 11.38
CA THR A 5 21.04 -16.37 12.12
C THR A 5 20.01 -15.87 11.14
N LEU A 6 18.83 -16.47 11.20
CA LEU A 6 17.61 -16.05 10.53
C LEU A 6 17.47 -14.52 10.59
N ASP A 7 17.26 -13.86 9.46
CA ASP A 7 16.94 -12.42 9.46
C ASP A 7 15.49 -12.24 9.96
N PRO A 8 15.29 -11.69 11.17
CA PRO A 8 13.96 -11.54 11.75
C PRO A 8 13.12 -10.47 11.04
N GLU A 9 13.75 -9.49 10.36
CA GLU A 9 13.02 -8.44 9.65
C GLU A 9 12.39 -8.96 8.36
N ARG A 10 13.08 -9.83 7.63
CA ARG A 10 12.51 -10.49 6.43
C ARG A 10 11.29 -11.34 6.76
N LEU A 11 11.34 -12.10 7.85
CA LEU A 11 10.19 -12.89 8.26
C LEU A 11 8.99 -12.01 8.68
N LYS A 12 9.27 -10.88 9.33
CA LYS A 12 8.26 -9.89 9.69
C LYS A 12 7.65 -9.24 8.45
N GLU A 13 8.44 -9.02 7.41
CA GLU A 13 7.98 -8.53 6.10
C GLU A 13 7.07 -9.53 5.39
N LEU A 14 7.46 -10.80 5.26
CA LEU A 14 6.58 -11.84 4.69
C LEU A 14 5.24 -11.91 5.41
N ARG A 15 5.22 -11.76 6.74
CA ARG A 15 3.97 -11.73 7.52
C ARG A 15 3.11 -10.51 7.22
N ARG A 16 3.72 -9.35 7.00
CA ARG A 16 2.99 -8.14 6.58
C ARG A 16 2.37 -8.38 5.20
N MET A 17 3.11 -8.93 4.25
CA MET A 17 2.61 -9.29 2.92
C MET A 17 1.45 -10.28 3.02
N ARG A 18 1.60 -11.36 3.80
CA ARG A 18 0.52 -12.32 4.08
C ARG A 18 -0.74 -11.66 4.63
N ALA A 19 -0.60 -10.71 5.57
CA ALA A 19 -1.73 -9.97 6.13
C ALA A 19 -2.40 -9.03 5.11
N VAL A 20 -1.65 -8.49 4.14
CA VAL A 20 -2.21 -7.73 3.02
C VAL A 20 -2.99 -8.65 2.09
N VAL A 21 -2.39 -9.76 1.63
CA VAL A 21 -3.06 -10.72 0.72
C VAL A 21 -4.29 -11.35 1.39
N SER A 22 -4.23 -11.64 2.69
CA SER A 22 -5.39 -12.12 3.45
C SER A 22 -6.55 -11.12 3.49
N ARG A 23 -6.26 -9.82 3.38
CA ARG A 23 -7.31 -8.78 3.24
C ARG A 23 -7.82 -8.70 1.80
N MET A 24 -6.95 -8.86 0.81
CA MET A 24 -7.35 -8.92 -0.61
C MET A 24 -8.25 -10.12 -0.90
N LEU A 25 -8.04 -11.25 -0.23
CA LEU A 25 -8.95 -12.40 -0.33
C LEU A 25 -10.39 -12.11 0.13
N LYS A 26 -10.62 -11.01 0.87
CA LYS A 26 -11.94 -10.55 1.31
C LYS A 26 -12.50 -9.44 0.43
N SER A 27 -11.77 -8.99 -0.60
CA SER A 27 -12.25 -7.96 -1.51
C SER A 27 -13.14 -8.55 -2.60
N GLU A 28 -13.90 -7.67 -3.25
CA GLU A 28 -14.79 -8.03 -4.36
C GLU A 28 -14.02 -8.61 -5.56
N VAL A 29 -12.77 -8.18 -5.76
CA VAL A 29 -11.85 -8.72 -6.78
C VAL A 29 -11.65 -10.23 -6.60
N ALA A 30 -11.47 -10.69 -5.35
CA ALA A 30 -11.32 -12.11 -5.06
C ALA A 30 -12.64 -12.90 -5.16
N ALA A 31 -13.79 -12.22 -5.10
CA ALA A 31 -15.09 -12.84 -5.36
C ALA A 31 -15.33 -13.01 -6.87
N GLN A 32 -14.97 -12.01 -7.67
CA GLN A 32 -15.18 -11.98 -9.12
C GLN A 32 -14.15 -12.81 -9.89
N ASN A 33 -12.91 -12.94 -9.39
CA ASN A 33 -11.85 -13.67 -10.07
C ASN A 33 -11.36 -14.90 -9.27
N PRO A 34 -11.76 -16.13 -9.67
CA PRO A 34 -11.37 -17.36 -8.97
C PRO A 34 -9.87 -17.69 -9.12
N GLU A 35 -9.21 -17.24 -10.20
CA GLU A 35 -7.78 -17.44 -10.42
C GLU A 35 -6.95 -16.60 -9.46
N PHE A 36 -7.28 -15.30 -9.32
CA PHE A 36 -6.70 -14.42 -8.31
C PHE A 36 -6.87 -15.02 -6.90
N LYS A 37 -8.08 -15.48 -6.58
CA LYS A 37 -8.38 -16.12 -5.29
C LYS A 37 -7.53 -17.36 -5.03
N LYS A 38 -7.30 -18.19 -6.05
CA LYS A 38 -6.46 -19.39 -5.95
C LYS A 38 -5.01 -19.01 -5.63
N ARG A 39 -4.42 -18.10 -6.41
CA ARG A 39 -3.03 -17.65 -6.20
C ARG A 39 -2.84 -16.93 -4.87
N ALA A 40 -3.77 -16.06 -4.48
CA ALA A 40 -3.72 -15.39 -3.19
C ALA A 40 -3.84 -16.38 -2.00
N LYS A 41 -4.60 -17.47 -2.12
CA LYS A 41 -4.65 -18.54 -1.10
C LYS A 41 -3.34 -19.32 -1.03
N GLU A 42 -2.78 -19.66 -2.18
CA GLU A 42 -1.49 -20.36 -2.30
C GLU A 42 -0.39 -19.53 -1.62
N PHE A 43 -0.29 -18.23 -1.96
CA PHE A 43 0.61 -17.29 -1.29
C PHE A 43 0.47 -17.32 0.24
N VAL A 44 -0.75 -17.20 0.76
CA VAL A 44 -1.02 -17.17 2.21
C VAL A 44 -0.66 -18.48 2.91
N SER A 45 -0.77 -19.60 2.20
CA SER A 45 -0.44 -20.94 2.70
C SER A 45 1.08 -21.18 2.77
N LEU A 46 1.82 -20.64 1.81
CA LEU A 46 3.27 -20.80 1.71
C LEU A 46 4.03 -19.88 2.67
N VAL A 47 3.44 -18.74 3.07
CA VAL A 47 4.07 -17.84 4.04
C VAL A 47 3.89 -18.35 5.48
N PRO A 48 4.97 -18.62 6.22
CA PRO A 48 4.92 -19.20 7.55
C PRO A 48 4.33 -18.25 8.61
N TYR A 49 3.45 -18.81 9.45
CA TYR A 49 2.83 -18.07 10.54
C TYR A 49 3.78 -17.86 11.74
N LYS A 50 4.54 -18.89 12.12
CA LYS A 50 5.44 -18.89 13.29
C LYS A 50 6.92 -18.90 12.89
N ASN A 51 7.79 -18.38 13.75
CA ASN A 51 9.25 -18.36 13.52
C ASN A 51 9.81 -19.77 13.33
N GLU A 52 9.31 -20.72 14.12
CA GLU A 52 9.73 -22.13 14.05
C GLU A 52 9.43 -22.80 12.70
N ALA A 53 8.31 -22.45 12.05
CA ALA A 53 7.97 -23.02 10.74
C ALA A 53 8.97 -22.57 9.67
N TYR A 54 9.34 -21.29 9.70
CA TYR A 54 10.35 -20.73 8.79
C TYR A 54 11.75 -21.28 9.07
N LEU A 55 12.11 -21.44 10.36
CA LEU A 55 13.37 -22.07 10.78
C LEU A 55 13.44 -23.54 10.33
N ARG A 56 12.34 -24.30 10.40
CA ARG A 56 12.29 -25.69 9.90
C ARG A 56 12.48 -25.75 8.39
N MET A 57 11.90 -24.81 7.63
CA MET A 57 12.11 -24.72 6.17
C MET A 57 13.58 -24.38 5.85
N ALA A 58 14.15 -23.41 6.56
CA ALA A 58 15.57 -23.03 6.46
C ALA A 58 16.53 -24.19 6.74
N ILE A 59 16.29 -24.92 7.83
CA ILE A 59 17.11 -26.07 8.22
C ILE A 59 16.98 -27.20 7.19
N ARG A 60 15.78 -27.45 6.67
CA ARG A 60 15.53 -28.50 5.67
C ARG A 60 16.19 -28.21 4.31
N ALA A 61 16.27 -26.94 3.92
CA ALA A 61 16.87 -26.52 2.64
C ALA A 61 18.40 -26.54 2.64
N ASN A 62 19.04 -26.73 3.82
CA ASN A 62 20.49 -26.86 4.06
C ASN A 62 21.39 -25.79 3.39
N THR A 63 20.80 -24.70 2.86
CA THR A 63 21.50 -23.67 2.09
C THR A 63 20.84 -22.31 2.34
N SER A 64 21.63 -21.29 2.65
CA SER A 64 21.12 -19.92 2.80
C SER A 64 20.56 -19.36 1.50
N THR A 65 21.07 -19.83 0.36
CA THR A 65 20.67 -19.40 -0.98
C THR A 65 19.21 -19.71 -1.28
N TRP A 66 18.70 -20.84 -0.79
CA TRP A 66 17.28 -21.19 -0.98
C TRP A 66 16.34 -20.22 -0.27
N LEU A 67 16.71 -19.72 0.91
CA LEU A 67 15.89 -18.76 1.66
C LEU A 67 15.82 -17.39 0.99
N GLU A 68 16.93 -16.94 0.40
CA GLU A 68 16.99 -15.72 -0.40
C GLU A 68 16.05 -15.84 -1.59
N VAL A 69 16.21 -16.91 -2.38
CA VAL A 69 15.37 -17.18 -3.56
C VAL A 69 13.90 -17.33 -3.17
N PHE A 70 13.60 -18.07 -2.11
CA PHE A 70 12.23 -18.21 -1.62
C PHE A 70 11.64 -16.85 -1.21
N PHE A 71 12.41 -16.03 -0.50
CA PHE A 71 11.95 -14.71 -0.10
C PHE A 71 11.66 -13.84 -1.33
N ASP A 72 12.61 -13.75 -2.26
CA ASP A 72 12.47 -12.95 -3.48
C ASP A 72 11.27 -13.41 -4.33
N GLU A 73 11.07 -14.72 -4.48
CA GLU A 73 9.89 -15.28 -5.15
C GLU A 73 8.59 -14.87 -4.47
N ARG A 74 8.55 -14.85 -3.13
CA ARG A 74 7.37 -14.38 -2.38
C ARG A 74 7.17 -12.87 -2.54
N VAL A 75 8.23 -12.07 -2.57
CA VAL A 75 8.11 -10.62 -2.82
C VAL A 75 7.54 -10.37 -4.21
N ASN A 76 8.10 -11.02 -5.24
CA ASN A 76 7.63 -10.90 -6.62
C ASN A 76 6.17 -11.34 -6.77
N GLU A 77 5.79 -12.48 -6.18
CA GLU A 77 4.40 -12.95 -6.23
C GLU A 77 3.45 -11.99 -5.50
N PHE A 78 3.90 -11.41 -4.37
CA PHE A 78 3.14 -10.39 -3.66
C PHE A 78 2.91 -9.15 -4.52
N GLU A 79 3.96 -8.64 -5.19
CA GLU A 79 3.86 -7.49 -6.09
C GLU A 79 2.89 -7.75 -7.24
N HIS A 80 3.00 -8.91 -7.90
CA HIS A 80 2.06 -9.31 -8.93
C HIS A 80 0.61 -9.39 -8.43
N LEU A 81 0.38 -9.92 -7.22
CA LEU A 81 -0.97 -9.96 -6.63
C LEU A 81 -1.49 -8.54 -6.33
N VAL A 82 -0.63 -7.64 -5.85
CA VAL A 82 -1.00 -6.24 -5.59
C VAL A 82 -1.34 -5.53 -6.88
N GLU A 83 -0.50 -5.66 -7.91
CA GLU A 83 -0.73 -5.07 -9.23
C GLU A 83 -2.00 -5.60 -9.88
N TRP A 84 -2.20 -6.92 -9.85
CA TRP A 84 -3.42 -7.54 -10.38
C TRP A 84 -4.64 -7.03 -9.63
N HIS A 85 -4.61 -7.03 -8.30
CA HIS A 85 -5.70 -6.50 -7.48
C HIS A 85 -6.01 -5.04 -7.83
N ASN A 86 -4.97 -4.19 -7.97
CA ASN A 86 -5.12 -2.79 -8.31
C ASN A 86 -5.63 -2.59 -9.74
N ARG A 87 -5.18 -3.40 -10.70
CA ARG A 87 -5.65 -3.38 -12.09
C ARG A 87 -7.15 -3.71 -12.13
N MET A 88 -7.58 -4.72 -11.39
CA MET A 88 -8.99 -5.10 -11.31
C MET A 88 -9.85 -4.05 -10.59
N GLN A 89 -9.30 -3.34 -9.59
CA GLN A 89 -9.98 -2.17 -9.02
C GLN A 89 -10.02 -0.96 -9.97
N ARG A 90 -9.10 -0.91 -10.95
CA ARG A 90 -8.98 0.14 -11.98
C ARG A 90 -9.66 -0.20 -13.29
N ILE A 91 -10.31 -1.34 -13.43
CA ILE A 91 -11.21 -1.63 -14.54
C ILE A 91 -12.62 -1.25 -14.06
N PRO A 92 -13.07 0.02 -14.22
CA PRO A 92 -14.47 0.26 -14.44
C PRO A 92 -14.73 -0.20 -15.88
N GLU A 93 -14.99 -1.49 -16.07
CA GLU A 93 -15.60 -1.91 -17.32
C GLU A 93 -16.91 -1.14 -17.42
N LEU A 94 -16.92 -0.20 -18.37
CA LEU A 94 -18.06 0.35 -19.08
C LEU A 94 -19.38 -0.06 -18.45
N LYS A 95 -19.81 0.71 -17.43
CA LYS A 95 -21.23 0.82 -17.17
C LYS A 95 -21.80 1.39 -18.46
N GLN A 96 -22.43 0.52 -19.25
CA GLN A 96 -23.34 0.95 -20.30
C GLN A 96 -24.26 1.99 -19.66
N GLU A 97 -24.22 3.21 -20.20
CA GLU A 97 -25.06 4.30 -19.74
C GLU A 97 -26.49 3.96 -20.13
N ASP A 98 -27.26 3.40 -19.19
CA ASP A 98 -28.70 3.55 -19.22
C ASP A 98 -29.03 4.95 -18.66
N PRO A 99 -29.56 5.86 -19.48
CA PRO A 99 -29.75 7.24 -19.08
C PRO A 99 -31.10 7.39 -18.39
N THR A 100 -31.23 6.94 -17.14
CA THR A 100 -32.30 7.48 -16.29
C THR A 100 -32.04 7.28 -14.79
N ASP A 101 -32.27 8.38 -14.07
CA ASP A 101 -32.68 8.46 -12.66
C ASP A 101 -31.65 8.65 -11.52
N ILE A 102 -31.21 9.91 -11.41
CA ILE A 102 -31.32 10.81 -10.24
C ILE A 102 -31.29 10.18 -8.81
N ARG A 103 -30.17 10.48 -8.12
CA ARG A 103 -29.97 10.70 -6.67
C ARG A 103 -30.27 9.55 -5.67
N LYS A 104 -29.21 9.12 -4.97
CA LYS A 104 -29.07 9.28 -3.50
C LYS A 104 -27.65 8.98 -2.98
N GLU A 105 -27.03 10.06 -2.52
CA GLU A 105 -26.11 10.23 -1.39
C GLU A 105 -25.14 9.10 -0.97
N LYS A 106 -23.85 9.41 -1.16
CA LYS A 106 -22.72 8.95 -0.36
C LYS A 106 -22.93 9.25 1.14
N VAL A 107 -22.77 8.24 1.98
CA VAL A 107 -22.17 8.43 3.31
C VAL A 107 -21.04 7.42 3.50
N THR A 108 -19.83 7.93 3.43
CA THR A 108 -18.56 7.24 3.66
C THR A 108 -18.41 6.94 5.15
N ASN A 109 -18.68 5.71 5.58
CA ASN A 109 -18.24 5.22 6.88
C ASN A 109 -16.91 4.47 6.72
N ILE A 110 -15.82 5.21 6.53
CA ILE A 110 -14.46 4.65 6.60
C ILE A 110 -13.91 5.00 7.98
N LYS A 111 -14.07 4.09 8.94
CA LYS A 111 -13.32 4.11 10.21
C LYS A 111 -11.82 4.08 9.92
N SER A 112 -11.16 5.23 10.07
CA SER A 112 -9.72 5.41 9.91
C SER A 112 -8.94 4.93 11.15
N SER A 113 -8.94 3.62 11.40
CA SER A 113 -8.10 3.02 12.45
C SER A 113 -6.75 2.56 11.89
N ARG A 114 -5.83 3.50 11.59
CA ARG A 114 -4.42 3.16 11.26
C ARG A 114 -3.44 4.26 11.70
N GLY A 115 -3.20 4.37 13.01
CA GLY A 115 -2.03 5.07 13.55
C GLY A 115 -1.08 4.04 14.16
N GLY A 116 -0.03 3.66 13.43
CA GLY A 116 1.05 2.82 13.97
C GLY A 116 1.96 3.63 14.89
N ALA A 117 2.55 2.98 15.90
CA ALA A 117 3.45 3.56 16.89
C ALA A 117 4.77 4.08 16.27
N ARG A 118 4.71 5.26 15.65
CA ARG A 118 5.89 6.09 15.35
C ARG A 118 5.96 7.19 16.42
N PRO A 119 7.14 7.67 16.83
CA PRO A 119 7.22 8.89 17.66
C PRO A 119 6.48 10.02 16.94
N GLY A 120 5.38 10.50 17.53
CA GLY A 120 4.46 11.47 16.92
C GLY A 120 3.09 10.91 16.48
N ALA A 121 2.90 9.59 16.48
CA ALA A 121 1.59 8.98 16.25
C ALA A 121 0.65 9.27 17.44
N GLY A 122 -0.50 9.87 17.16
CA GLY A 122 -1.44 10.33 18.18
C GLY A 122 -1.24 11.77 18.65
N ARG A 123 -0.21 12.49 18.15
CA ARG A 123 -0.20 13.95 18.31
C ARG A 123 -1.43 14.51 17.59
N LYS A 124 -2.25 15.27 18.31
CA LYS A 124 -3.39 16.00 17.72
C LYS A 124 -2.83 16.77 16.51
N ARG A 125 -3.41 16.54 15.33
CA ARG A 125 -3.06 17.34 14.15
C ARG A 125 -3.32 18.80 14.52
N ILE A 126 -2.31 19.64 14.38
CA ILE A 126 -2.47 21.07 14.57
C ILE A 126 -3.22 21.57 13.33
N GLY A 127 -4.45 22.03 13.54
CA GLY A 127 -5.32 22.58 12.51
C GLY A 127 -6.20 21.56 11.77
N THR A 128 -7.05 22.10 10.90
CA THR A 128 -8.02 21.35 10.10
C THR A 128 -7.40 20.92 8.78
N THR A 129 -7.32 19.62 8.51
CA THR A 129 -6.92 19.13 7.19
C THR A 129 -8.11 19.26 6.23
N ARG A 130 -7.95 20.01 5.14
CA ARG A 130 -8.91 20.07 4.04
C ARG A 130 -8.27 19.51 2.76
N THR A 131 -9.04 18.74 2.00
CA THR A 131 -8.60 18.20 0.71
C THR A 131 -8.93 19.20 -0.39
N ILE A 132 -7.94 19.58 -1.18
CA ILE A 132 -8.09 20.48 -2.33
C ILE A 132 -7.78 19.66 -3.59
N LYS A 133 -8.56 19.87 -4.65
CA LYS A 133 -8.25 19.36 -5.98
C LYS A 133 -7.64 20.51 -6.79
N LEU A 134 -6.46 20.31 -7.34
CA LEU A 134 -5.77 21.26 -8.19
C LEU A 134 -5.55 20.61 -9.55
N THR A 135 -5.77 21.37 -10.61
CA THR A 135 -5.44 20.98 -11.97
C THR A 135 -4.31 21.90 -12.42
N LEU A 136 -3.16 21.31 -12.70
CA LEU A 136 -1.96 22.00 -13.18
C LEU A 136 -1.44 21.29 -14.43
N PRO A 137 -0.72 21.99 -15.33
CA PRO A 137 0.06 21.38 -16.39
C PRO A 137 1.02 20.31 -15.90
N ASP A 138 1.38 19.36 -16.76
CA ASP A 138 2.29 18.26 -16.43
C ASP A 138 3.70 18.76 -16.04
N GLU A 139 4.15 19.86 -16.65
CA GLU A 139 5.43 20.50 -16.32
C GLU A 139 5.48 20.98 -14.88
N ASP A 140 4.39 21.58 -14.38
CA ASP A 140 4.28 22.04 -13.00
C ASP A 140 4.20 20.85 -12.02
N TRP A 141 3.54 19.76 -12.40
CA TRP A 141 3.54 18.53 -11.61
C TRP A 141 4.92 17.91 -11.49
N ALA A 142 5.70 17.91 -12.58
CA ALA A 142 7.08 17.44 -12.59
C ALA A 142 7.96 18.32 -11.70
N PHE A 143 7.80 19.65 -11.77
CA PHE A 143 8.50 20.60 -10.90
C PHE A 143 8.20 20.36 -9.41
N LEU A 144 6.94 20.13 -9.04
CA LEU A 144 6.56 19.84 -7.65
C LEU A 144 7.20 18.56 -7.11
N GLN A 145 7.41 17.54 -7.96
CA GLN A 145 8.07 16.29 -7.58
C GLN A 145 9.59 16.44 -7.45
N LEU A 146 10.19 17.41 -8.14
CA LEU A 146 11.62 17.70 -8.03
C LEU A 146 11.97 18.37 -6.70
N ILE A 147 11.11 19.27 -6.21
CA ILE A 147 11.40 20.10 -5.03
C ILE A 147 11.01 19.43 -3.70
N ALA A 148 10.15 18.41 -3.70
CA ALA A 148 9.77 17.70 -2.49
C ALA A 148 9.35 16.24 -2.77
N PRO A 149 9.49 15.33 -1.80
CA PRO A 149 9.09 13.93 -1.97
C PRO A 149 7.58 13.73 -2.13
N THR A 150 6.76 14.71 -1.72
CA THR A 150 5.31 14.69 -1.96
C THR A 150 4.81 16.04 -2.49
N PRO A 151 3.88 16.07 -3.47
CA PRO A 151 3.33 17.33 -3.98
C PRO A 151 2.65 18.18 -2.88
N SER A 152 2.03 17.54 -1.90
CA SER A 152 1.40 18.23 -0.76
C SER A 152 2.41 18.91 0.17
N GLU A 153 3.66 18.45 0.21
CA GLU A 153 4.74 19.09 0.95
C GLU A 153 5.34 20.25 0.16
N ALA A 154 5.59 20.06 -1.14
CA ALA A 154 6.02 21.12 -2.05
C ALA A 154 5.08 22.33 -1.99
N ILE A 155 3.77 22.12 -2.15
CA ILE A 155 2.76 23.19 -2.13
C ILE A 155 2.75 23.90 -0.76
N ARG A 156 2.89 23.16 0.35
CA ARG A 156 2.92 23.77 1.70
C ARG A 156 4.14 24.67 1.86
N ASN A 157 5.30 24.23 1.41
CA ASN A 157 6.54 25.00 1.48
C ASN A 157 6.44 26.28 0.63
N ILE A 158 5.91 26.17 -0.59
CA ILE A 158 5.68 27.34 -1.46
C ILE A 158 4.73 28.34 -0.80
N ILE A 159 3.60 27.87 -0.25
CA ILE A 159 2.63 28.75 0.44
C ILE A 159 3.27 29.41 1.67
N GLN A 160 4.07 28.67 2.44
CA GLN A 160 4.73 29.21 3.62
C GLN A 160 5.78 30.26 3.25
N GLN A 161 6.65 29.98 2.27
CA GLN A 161 7.62 30.94 1.75
C GLN A 161 6.92 32.19 1.20
N TRP A 162 5.82 32.01 0.48
CA TRP A 162 5.06 33.12 -0.08
C TRP A 162 4.46 34.02 1.01
N ARG A 163 4.00 33.44 2.14
CA ARG A 163 3.53 34.17 3.32
C ARG A 163 4.66 34.90 4.06
N GLU A 164 5.81 34.24 4.24
CA GLU A 164 6.98 34.82 4.91
C GLU A 164 7.56 36.01 4.13
N ASN A 165 7.47 35.96 2.80
CA ASN A 165 7.87 37.06 1.92
C ASN A 165 6.90 38.26 1.92
N GLY A 166 5.86 38.25 2.75
CA GLY A 166 4.95 39.40 2.92
C GLY A 166 4.00 39.64 1.74
N ASN A 167 3.88 38.70 0.80
CA ASN A 167 2.94 38.80 -0.30
C ASN A 167 1.52 38.51 0.23
N MET A 168 0.76 39.56 0.52
CA MET A 168 -0.68 39.46 0.81
C MET A 168 -1.45 39.77 -0.46
N VAL A 169 -2.21 38.80 -0.97
CA VAL A 169 -3.24 39.04 -1.99
C VAL A 169 -4.57 39.13 -1.24
N TYR A 170 -5.19 40.30 -1.31
CA TYR A 170 -6.55 40.56 -0.81
C TYR A 170 -7.58 40.12 -1.85
#